data_AF-A0A2N7F5G3-F1
#
_entry.id   AF-A0A2N7F5G3-F1
#
_cell.length_a   1.000
_cell.length_b   1.000
_cell.length_c   1.000
_cell.angle_alpha   90.00
_cell.angle_beta   90.00
_cell.angle_gamma   90.00
#
_symmetry.space_group_name_H-M   'P 1'
#
loop_
_entity.id
_entity.type
_entity.pdbx_description
1 polymer ?
#
loop_
_entity_poly.entity_id
_entity_poly.type
_entity_poly.pdbx_seq_one_letter_code
_entity_poly.pdbx_strand_id
1 'polypeptide(L)'
;MELSDPNDVLSLFKKLMMKIVEETKKPTINFDLNEHYYKRNMGQVAQINVSTLYLSLSSIFEQINELKTTIALDSGFYTCQSDYQTLLRQFCDDYQDVVNVAVSIKSCLDQRSGLLGFFKGYGNPIETILSGNSYQLNYQQLRSKFSYHAVVLQQSEKKMLDTVAKDLDDFMVKLYLVA
;
A
#
# COMPACT_ATOMS: atom_id res chain seq x y z
N MET A 1 25.28 -11.78 18.79
CA MET A 1 25.33 -10.71 17.78
C MET A 1 25.69 -9.47 18.57
N GLU A 2 26.85 -8.90 18.32
CA GLU A 2 27.29 -7.70 19.03
C GLU A 2 26.55 -6.52 18.41
N LEU A 3 25.61 -5.92 19.14
CA LEU A 3 24.85 -4.75 18.68
C LEU A 3 25.72 -3.48 18.55
N SER A 4 27.02 -3.60 18.84
CA SER A 4 28.06 -2.61 18.67
C SER A 4 28.77 -2.66 17.31
N ASP A 5 28.68 -3.76 16.53
CA ASP A 5 29.26 -3.79 15.18
C ASP A 5 28.30 -3.11 14.18
N PRO A 6 28.71 -1.99 13.54
CA PRO A 6 27.89 -1.30 12.55
C PRO A 6 27.44 -2.18 11.37
N ASN A 7 28.20 -3.22 11.01
CA ASN A 7 27.83 -4.13 9.93
C ASN A 7 26.68 -5.06 10.31
N ASP A 8 26.68 -5.54 11.56
CA ASP A 8 25.61 -6.35 12.13
C ASP A 8 24.31 -5.53 12.22
N VAL A 9 24.42 -4.29 12.68
CA VAL A 9 23.31 -3.32 12.72
C VAL A 9 22.74 -3.06 11.33
N LEU A 10 23.60 -2.80 10.33
CA LEU A 10 23.18 -2.59 8.95
C LEU A 10 22.44 -3.82 8.38
N SER A 11 22.89 -5.03 8.73
CA SER A 11 22.23 -6.28 8.33
C SER A 11 20.81 -6.37 8.91
N LEU A 12 20.61 -5.99 10.17
CA LEU A 12 19.29 -5.96 10.80
C LEU A 12 18.36 -4.93 10.15
N PHE A 13 18.85 -3.72 9.88
CA PHE A 13 18.07 -2.70 9.18
C PHE A 13 17.67 -3.13 7.77
N LYS A 14 18.59 -3.75 7.01
CA LYS A 14 18.27 -4.32 5.69
C LYS A 14 17.16 -5.35 5.77
N LYS A 15 17.16 -6.24 6.78
CA LYS A 15 16.08 -7.20 7.00
C LYS A 15 14.74 -6.52 7.27
N LEU A 16 14.72 -5.48 8.09
CA LEU A 16 13.49 -4.71 8.38
C LEU A 16 12.98 -3.97 7.14
N MET A 17 13.88 -3.36 6.35
CA MET A 17 13.52 -2.73 5.07
C MET A 17 12.92 -3.72 4.07
N MET A 18 13.50 -4.92 3.97
CA MET A 18 12.95 -5.97 3.11
C MET A 18 11.56 -6.41 3.57
N LYS A 19 11.30 -6.52 4.88
CA LYS A 19 9.96 -6.81 5.40
C LYS A 19 8.93 -5.74 5.03
N ILE A 20 9.30 -4.46 5.03
CA ILE A 20 8.41 -3.38 4.57
C ILE A 20 8.00 -3.63 3.12
N VAL A 21 8.98 -3.86 2.24
CA VAL A 21 8.76 -4.11 0.80
C VAL A 21 7.94 -5.37 0.55
N GLU A 22 8.15 -6.41 1.36
CA GLU A 22 7.36 -7.64 1.28
C GLU A 22 5.91 -7.38 1.67
N GLU A 23 5.65 -6.70 2.78
CA GLU A 23 4.29 -6.41 3.22
C GLU A 23 3.54 -5.47 2.27
N THR A 24 4.21 -4.47 1.65
CA THR A 24 3.55 -3.62 0.65
C THR A 24 3.13 -4.37 -0.62
N LYS A 25 3.92 -5.37 -1.04
CA LYS A 25 3.67 -6.17 -2.26
C LYS A 25 2.80 -7.38 -2.05
N LYS A 26 2.75 -7.93 -0.83
CA LYS A 26 2.02 -9.14 -0.47
C LYS A 26 0.57 -9.18 -0.94
N PRO A 27 -0.23 -8.09 -0.91
CA PRO A 27 -1.62 -8.14 -1.35
C PRO A 27 -1.77 -8.34 -2.86
N THR A 28 -0.74 -8.06 -3.67
CA THR A 28 -0.78 -8.09 -5.14
C THR A 28 0.21 -9.05 -5.77
N ILE A 29 1.01 -9.77 -4.97
CA ILE A 29 2.11 -10.63 -5.42
C ILE A 29 1.70 -11.72 -6.43
N ASN A 30 0.43 -12.13 -6.40
CA ASN A 30 -0.12 -13.19 -7.25
C ASN A 30 -1.05 -12.65 -8.36
N PHE A 31 -1.03 -11.36 -8.65
CA PHE A 31 -1.89 -10.78 -9.68
C PHE A 31 -1.26 -10.92 -11.05
N ASP A 32 -1.90 -11.68 -11.94
CA ASP A 32 -1.54 -11.73 -13.35
C ASP A 32 -2.09 -10.49 -14.05
N LEU A 33 -1.23 -9.54 -14.39
CA LEU A 33 -1.61 -8.25 -15.00
C LEU A 33 -2.12 -8.37 -16.45
N ASN A 34 -2.25 -9.58 -17.00
CA ASN A 34 -2.83 -9.80 -18.31
C ASN A 34 -4.29 -9.34 -18.38
N GLU A 35 -4.69 -8.72 -19.51
CA GLU A 35 -6.02 -8.13 -19.68
C GLU A 35 -7.14 -9.19 -19.58
N HIS A 36 -6.83 -10.45 -19.90
CA HIS A 36 -7.73 -11.59 -19.72
C HIS A 36 -8.17 -11.81 -18.26
N TYR A 37 -7.33 -11.47 -17.28
CA TYR A 37 -7.62 -11.67 -15.86
C TYR A 37 -8.12 -10.41 -15.15
N TYR A 38 -8.35 -9.32 -15.89
CA TYR A 38 -8.70 -8.02 -15.32
C TYR A 38 -9.92 -8.05 -14.37
N LYS A 39 -10.99 -8.79 -14.72
CA LYS A 39 -12.18 -8.95 -13.84
C LYS A 39 -11.84 -9.66 -12.54
N ARG A 40 -11.03 -10.73 -12.61
CA ARG A 40 -10.58 -11.49 -11.44
C ARG A 40 -9.71 -10.63 -10.53
N ASN A 41 -8.76 -9.90 -11.11
CA ASN A 41 -7.84 -9.04 -10.37
C ASN A 41 -8.59 -7.92 -9.65
N MET A 42 -9.53 -7.23 -10.32
CA MET A 42 -10.37 -6.22 -9.67
C MET A 42 -11.21 -6.81 -8.53
N GLY A 43 -11.70 -8.05 -8.72
CA GLY A 43 -12.39 -8.80 -7.69
C GLY A 43 -11.54 -9.07 -6.45
N GLN A 44 -10.25 -9.36 -6.64
CA GLN A 44 -9.28 -9.61 -5.57
C GLN A 44 -8.80 -8.31 -4.91
N VAL A 45 -8.49 -7.27 -5.70
CA VAL A 45 -8.11 -5.93 -5.19
C VAL A 45 -9.23 -5.38 -4.29
N ALA A 46 -10.48 -5.51 -4.72
CA ALA A 46 -11.65 -5.07 -3.95
C ALA A 46 -11.84 -5.78 -2.60
N GLN A 47 -11.10 -6.87 -2.34
CA GLN A 47 -11.17 -7.64 -1.09
C GLN A 47 -9.96 -7.43 -0.18
N ILE A 48 -8.98 -6.60 -0.59
CA ILE A 48 -7.80 -6.33 0.22
C ILE A 48 -8.21 -5.60 1.50
N ASN A 49 -7.80 -6.16 2.64
CA ASN A 49 -7.98 -5.53 3.94
C ASN A 49 -6.77 -4.63 4.26
N VAL A 50 -6.92 -3.33 3.99
CA VAL A 50 -5.87 -2.32 4.22
C VAL A 50 -5.53 -2.19 5.71
N SER A 51 -6.47 -2.45 6.62
CA SER A 51 -6.20 -2.40 8.07
C SER A 51 -5.18 -3.45 8.50
N THR A 52 -5.16 -4.64 7.87
CA THR A 52 -4.14 -5.65 8.15
C THR A 52 -2.76 -5.16 7.70
N LEU A 53 -2.66 -4.54 6.51
CA LEU A 53 -1.43 -3.95 6.01
C LEU A 53 -0.91 -2.85 6.94
N TYR A 54 -1.80 -1.99 7.42
CA TYR A 54 -1.49 -0.94 8.39
C TYR A 54 -0.87 -1.52 9.68
N LEU A 55 -1.50 -2.53 10.27
CA LEU A 55 -1.02 -3.16 11.51
C LEU A 55 0.37 -3.80 11.31
N SER A 56 0.56 -4.53 10.21
CA SER A 56 1.84 -5.17 9.90
C SER A 56 2.96 -4.15 9.71
N LEU A 57 2.72 -3.09 8.95
CA LEU A 57 3.72 -2.03 8.73
C LEU A 57 4.01 -1.22 10.00
N SER A 58 2.97 -0.91 10.80
CA SER A 58 3.15 -0.23 12.10
C SER A 58 4.09 -1.02 13.01
N SER A 59 3.91 -2.34 13.11
CA SER A 59 4.77 -3.21 13.91
C SER A 59 6.22 -3.24 13.42
N ILE A 60 6.45 -3.17 12.09
CA ILE A 60 7.81 -3.10 11.55
C ILE A 60 8.46 -1.75 11.88
N PHE A 61 7.71 -0.66 11.79
CA PHE A 61 8.20 0.68 12.16
C PHE A 61 8.52 0.82 13.65
N GLU A 62 7.73 0.18 14.52
CA GLU A 62 8.04 0.06 15.94
C GLU A 62 9.37 -0.69 16.16
N GLN A 63 9.57 -1.84 15.50
CA GLN A 63 10.84 -2.60 15.57
C GLN A 63 12.05 -1.77 15.12
N ILE A 64 11.90 -0.92 14.10
CA ILE A 64 12.97 -0.01 13.66
C ILE A 64 13.32 1.00 14.75
N ASN A 65 12.31 1.61 15.37
CA ASN A 65 12.51 2.60 16.42
C ASN A 65 13.09 1.98 17.70
N GLU A 66 12.65 0.77 18.07
CA GLU A 66 13.22 0.01 19.18
C GLU A 66 14.69 -0.31 18.93
N LEU A 67 15.02 -0.85 17.75
CA LEU A 67 16.40 -1.19 17.38
C LEU A 67 17.33 0.03 17.46
N LYS A 68 16.93 1.17 16.88
CA LYS A 68 17.70 2.42 16.97
C LYS A 68 17.91 2.84 18.42
N THR A 69 16.88 2.77 19.25
CA THR A 69 16.93 3.17 20.66
C THR A 69 17.89 2.29 21.46
N THR A 70 17.81 0.97 21.30
CA THR A 70 18.72 0.02 21.97
C THR A 70 20.17 0.29 21.62
N ILE A 71 20.49 0.43 20.33
CA ILE A 71 21.87 0.65 19.87
C ILE A 71 22.42 2.00 20.37
N ALA A 72 21.59 3.05 20.34
CA ALA A 72 22.00 4.37 20.83
C ALA A 72 22.33 4.35 22.33
N LEU A 73 21.53 3.65 23.13
CA LEU A 73 21.77 3.45 24.56
C LEU A 73 23.08 2.68 24.80
N ASP A 74 23.30 1.58 24.08
CA ASP A 74 24.51 0.77 24.20
C ASP A 74 25.78 1.53 23.77
N SER A 75 25.66 2.41 22.77
CA SER A 75 26.76 3.20 22.21
C SER A 75 26.95 4.55 22.91
N GLY A 76 26.14 4.88 23.93
CA GLY A 76 26.28 6.11 24.71
C GLY A 76 25.92 7.40 24.00
N PHE A 77 25.11 7.35 22.93
CA PHE A 77 24.60 8.54 22.23
C PHE A 77 23.07 8.66 22.30
N TYR A 78 22.56 9.86 22.03
CA TYR A 78 21.13 10.12 22.05
C TYR A 78 20.51 9.94 20.66
N THR A 79 19.39 9.22 20.59
CA THR A 79 18.53 9.16 19.41
C THR A 79 17.08 9.41 19.81
N CYS A 80 16.29 9.99 18.91
CA CYS A 80 14.84 10.05 19.03
C CYS A 80 14.18 8.98 18.18
N GLN A 81 12.94 8.61 18.55
CA GLN A 81 12.08 7.81 17.69
C GLN A 81 11.61 8.66 16.51
N SER A 82 11.63 8.07 15.32
CA SER A 82 11.13 8.74 14.12
C SER A 82 9.62 8.48 14.02
N ASP A 83 8.86 9.55 13.74
CA ASP A 83 7.41 9.45 13.57
C ASP A 83 7.06 9.05 12.13
N TYR A 84 6.92 7.74 11.90
CA TYR A 84 6.49 7.21 10.61
C TYR A 84 4.97 7.14 10.45
N GLN A 85 4.15 7.51 11.47
CA GLN A 85 2.69 7.36 11.41
C GLN A 85 2.08 8.13 10.25
N THR A 86 2.55 9.35 10.02
CA THR A 86 1.98 10.21 8.98
C THR A 86 2.22 9.62 7.59
N LEU A 87 3.41 9.04 7.36
CA LEU A 87 3.75 8.36 6.09
C LEU A 87 2.90 7.09 5.91
N LEU A 88 2.77 6.30 6.98
CA LEU A 88 1.98 5.08 6.96
C LEU A 88 0.51 5.35 6.66
N ARG A 89 -0.08 6.34 7.33
CA ARG A 89 -1.47 6.75 7.09
C ARG A 89 -1.69 7.16 5.65
N GLN A 90 -0.85 8.04 5.12
CA GLN A 90 -0.97 8.48 3.72
C GLN A 90 -0.90 7.28 2.74
N PHE A 91 0.06 6.38 2.92
CA PHE A 91 0.18 5.18 2.08
C PHE A 91 -1.07 4.30 2.17
N CYS A 92 -1.60 4.06 3.38
CA CYS A 92 -2.80 3.26 3.57
C CYS A 92 -4.06 3.95 3.01
N ASP A 93 -4.19 5.26 3.12
CA ASP A 93 -5.30 6.03 2.54
C ASP A 93 -5.28 5.94 1.00
N ASP A 94 -4.10 6.13 0.38
CA ASP A 94 -3.93 5.97 -1.07
C ASP A 94 -4.23 4.52 -1.52
N TYR A 95 -3.87 3.53 -0.71
CA TYR A 95 -4.20 2.13 -0.97
C TYR A 95 -5.71 1.90 -0.89
N GLN A 96 -6.36 2.46 0.13
CA GLN A 96 -7.80 2.34 0.33
C GLN A 96 -8.57 2.96 -0.83
N ASP A 97 -8.09 4.05 -1.41
CA ASP A 97 -8.66 4.63 -2.62
C ASP A 97 -8.61 3.67 -3.81
N VAL A 98 -7.48 2.98 -4.03
CA VAL A 98 -7.35 1.94 -5.06
C VAL A 98 -8.38 0.82 -4.83
N VAL A 99 -8.54 0.36 -3.59
CA VAL A 99 -9.52 -0.68 -3.22
C VAL A 99 -10.95 -0.19 -3.48
N ASN A 100 -11.29 1.04 -3.09
CA ASN A 100 -12.63 1.62 -3.28
C ASN A 100 -12.99 1.74 -4.77
N VAL A 101 -12.03 2.12 -5.61
CA VAL A 101 -12.23 2.17 -7.07
C VAL A 101 -12.38 0.76 -7.63
N ALA A 102 -11.59 -0.21 -7.17
CA ALA A 102 -11.74 -1.61 -7.57
C ALA A 102 -13.12 -2.20 -7.19
N VAL A 103 -13.63 -1.89 -6.00
CA VAL A 103 -15.00 -2.26 -5.57
C VAL A 103 -16.04 -1.68 -6.54
N SER A 104 -15.88 -0.41 -6.92
CA SER A 104 -16.76 0.26 -7.88
C SER A 104 -16.72 -0.39 -9.27
N ILE A 105 -15.52 -0.75 -9.74
CA ILE A 105 -15.33 -1.49 -11.00
C ILE A 105 -15.99 -2.87 -10.93
N LYS A 106 -15.78 -3.60 -9.83
CA LYS A 106 -16.38 -4.92 -9.61
C LYS A 106 -17.92 -4.84 -9.64
N SER A 107 -18.50 -3.88 -8.92
CA SER A 107 -19.94 -3.66 -8.91
C SER A 107 -20.49 -3.37 -10.33
N CYS A 108 -19.80 -2.51 -11.10
CA CYS A 108 -20.15 -2.23 -12.49
C CYS A 108 -20.10 -3.49 -13.37
N LEU A 109 -19.06 -4.33 -13.21
CA LEU A 109 -18.93 -5.59 -13.95
C LEU A 109 -20.00 -6.61 -13.56
N ASP A 110 -20.37 -6.69 -12.28
CA ASP A 110 -21.37 -7.61 -11.77
C ASP A 110 -22.78 -7.23 -12.23
N GLN A 111 -23.11 -5.93 -12.24
CA GLN A 111 -24.36 -5.41 -12.82
C GLN A 111 -24.49 -5.76 -14.30
N ARG A 112 -23.40 -5.70 -15.07
CA ARG A 112 -23.38 -6.08 -16.50
C ARG A 112 -23.48 -7.59 -16.74
N SER A 113 -23.19 -8.42 -15.75
CA SER A 113 -23.39 -9.88 -15.83
C SER A 113 -24.71 -10.37 -15.21
N GLY A 114 -25.47 -9.51 -14.54
CA GLY A 114 -26.78 -9.82 -13.96
C GLY A 114 -27.97 -9.58 -14.90
N LEU A 115 -29.19 -9.58 -14.36
CA LEU A 115 -30.45 -9.29 -15.08
C LEU A 115 -30.38 -8.03 -15.97
N LEU A 116 -29.65 -6.98 -15.55
CA LEU A 116 -29.44 -5.77 -16.36
C LEU A 116 -28.59 -6.01 -17.61
N GLY A 117 -27.60 -6.91 -17.56
CA GLY A 117 -26.87 -7.40 -18.72
C GLY A 117 -27.74 -8.19 -19.70
N PHE A 118 -28.68 -8.98 -19.17
CA PHE A 118 -29.68 -9.68 -19.96
C PHE A 118 -30.59 -8.70 -20.72
N PHE A 119 -30.98 -7.58 -20.11
CA PHE A 119 -31.80 -6.55 -20.77
C PHE A 119 -31.03 -5.64 -21.75
N LYS A 120 -29.69 -5.59 -21.70
CA LYS A 120 -28.87 -4.83 -22.69
C LYS A 120 -28.91 -5.40 -24.10
N GLY A 121 -29.17 -6.70 -24.27
CA GLY A 121 -29.39 -7.32 -25.58
C GLY A 121 -30.64 -6.80 -26.32
N TYR A 122 -31.50 -6.04 -25.64
CA TYR A 122 -32.78 -5.56 -26.15
C TYR A 122 -32.86 -4.03 -26.36
N GLY A 123 -31.75 -3.30 -26.29
CA GLY A 123 -31.72 -1.85 -26.61
C GLY A 123 -32.69 -1.01 -25.78
N ASN A 124 -32.67 -1.15 -24.45
CA ASN A 124 -33.77 -0.66 -23.60
C ASN A 124 -33.41 0.61 -22.77
N PRO A 125 -34.21 1.70 -22.83
CA PRO A 125 -34.03 2.94 -22.05
C PRO A 125 -34.18 2.80 -20.52
N ILE A 126 -34.52 1.59 -20.05
CA ILE A 126 -34.78 1.23 -18.66
C ILE A 126 -33.58 1.50 -17.73
N GLU A 127 -32.34 1.49 -18.26
CA GLU A 127 -31.11 1.75 -17.48
C GLU A 127 -31.09 3.14 -16.83
N THR A 128 -31.69 4.14 -17.47
CA THR A 128 -31.73 5.52 -16.96
C THR A 128 -32.86 5.71 -15.94
N ILE A 129 -33.92 4.92 -16.05
CA ILE A 129 -35.14 5.07 -15.26
C ILE A 129 -35.05 4.29 -13.93
N LEU A 130 -34.40 3.12 -13.93
CA LEU A 130 -34.26 2.29 -12.71
C LEU A 130 -33.10 2.70 -11.80
N SER A 131 -32.10 3.43 -12.31
CA SER A 131 -30.90 3.76 -11.52
C SER A 131 -31.13 4.86 -10.50
N GLY A 132 -32.13 5.73 -10.70
CA GLY A 132 -32.60 6.72 -9.72
C GLY A 132 -31.55 7.70 -9.16
N ASN A 133 -30.30 7.65 -9.62
CA ASN A 133 -29.17 8.32 -8.99
C ASN A 133 -28.27 9.01 -10.02
N SER A 134 -27.85 10.20 -9.63
CA SER A 134 -26.88 11.11 -10.23
C SER A 134 -25.54 10.43 -10.58
N TYR A 135 -25.01 10.74 -11.77
CA TYR A 135 -23.62 10.53 -12.21
C TYR A 135 -22.89 9.28 -11.67
N GLN A 136 -23.37 8.08 -12.02
CA GLN A 136 -22.51 6.89 -11.91
C GLN A 136 -21.44 6.93 -13.00
N LEU A 137 -20.16 6.97 -12.60
CA LEU A 137 -19.03 6.90 -13.54
C LEU A 137 -19.14 5.60 -14.35
N ASN A 138 -18.99 5.72 -15.67
CA ASN A 138 -18.99 4.56 -16.55
C ASN A 138 -17.69 3.74 -16.39
N TYR A 139 -17.67 2.53 -16.93
CA TYR A 139 -16.53 1.61 -16.81
C TYR A 139 -15.19 2.21 -17.27
N GLN A 140 -15.18 3.00 -18.35
CA GLN A 140 -13.96 3.64 -18.86
C GLN A 140 -13.46 4.72 -17.89
N GLN A 141 -14.36 5.53 -17.33
CA GLN A 141 -14.03 6.52 -16.32
C GLN A 141 -13.48 5.88 -15.03
N LEU A 142 -14.06 4.75 -14.60
CA LEU A 142 -13.57 3.99 -13.46
C LEU A 142 -12.18 3.38 -13.72
N ARG A 143 -11.93 2.85 -14.93
CA ARG A 143 -10.61 2.35 -15.34
C ARG A 143 -9.56 3.47 -15.28
N SER A 144 -9.85 4.65 -15.82
CA SER A 144 -8.94 5.80 -15.77
C SER A 144 -8.67 6.24 -14.32
N LYS A 145 -9.71 6.26 -13.47
CA LYS A 145 -9.58 6.58 -12.05
C LYS A 145 -8.71 5.56 -11.32
N PHE A 146 -8.87 4.27 -11.62
CA PHE A 146 -8.03 3.21 -11.05
C PHE A 146 -6.56 3.40 -11.45
N SER A 147 -6.28 3.65 -12.73
CA SER A 147 -4.93 3.93 -13.21
C SER A 147 -4.30 5.13 -12.52
N TYR A 148 -5.06 6.20 -12.29
CA TYR A 148 -4.60 7.37 -11.54
C TYR A 148 -4.20 7.00 -10.10
N HIS A 149 -5.09 6.38 -9.33
CA HIS A 149 -4.80 6.03 -7.93
C HIS A 149 -3.69 4.97 -7.80
N ALA A 150 -3.54 4.08 -8.78
CA ALA A 150 -2.42 3.14 -8.81
C ALA A 150 -1.07 3.87 -8.94
N VAL A 151 -0.99 4.94 -9.74
CA VAL A 151 0.22 5.77 -9.84
C VAL A 151 0.48 6.54 -8.53
N VAL A 152 -0.57 7.10 -7.92
CA VAL A 152 -0.46 7.80 -6.63
C VAL A 152 0.06 6.84 -5.55
N LEU A 153 -0.48 5.62 -5.48
CA LEU A 153 -0.03 4.59 -4.53
C LEU A 153 1.46 4.23 -4.72
N GLN A 154 1.92 4.09 -5.96
CA GLN A 154 3.34 3.85 -6.24
C GLN A 154 4.23 5.01 -5.77
N GLN A 155 3.76 6.25 -5.93
CA GLN A 155 4.49 7.42 -5.46
C GLN A 155 4.54 7.50 -3.94
N SER A 156 3.45 7.18 -3.24
CA SER A 156 3.42 7.18 -1.78
C SER A 156 4.23 6.03 -1.19
N GLU A 157 4.20 4.83 -1.79
CA GLU A 157 5.09 3.72 -1.45
C GLU A 157 6.56 4.15 -1.55
N LYS A 158 6.95 4.71 -2.70
CA LYS A 158 8.32 5.18 -2.92
C LYS A 158 8.73 6.24 -1.88
N LYS A 159 7.87 7.24 -1.64
CA LYS A 159 8.15 8.30 -0.66
C LYS A 159 8.34 7.74 0.75
N MET A 160 7.52 6.76 1.14
CA MET A 160 7.64 6.09 2.44
C MET A 160 9.00 5.38 2.54
N LEU A 161 9.36 4.57 1.55
CA LEU A 161 10.63 3.83 1.52
C LEU A 161 11.84 4.77 1.51
N ASP A 162 11.83 5.81 0.69
CA ASP A 162 12.91 6.80 0.60
C ASP A 162 13.11 7.54 1.94
N THR A 163 12.02 7.86 2.63
CA THR A 163 12.09 8.56 3.93
C THR A 163 12.65 7.66 5.02
N VAL A 164 12.21 6.40 5.08
CA VAL A 164 12.73 5.43 6.06
C VAL A 164 14.21 5.12 5.76
N ALA A 165 14.57 4.91 4.49
CA ALA A 165 15.96 4.66 4.11
C ALA A 165 16.89 5.81 4.51
N LYS A 166 16.49 7.05 4.24
CA LYS A 166 17.26 8.24 4.62
C LYS A 166 17.45 8.34 6.13
N ASP A 167 16.38 8.12 6.90
CA ASP A 167 16.45 8.16 8.37
C ASP A 167 17.40 7.09 8.93
N LEU A 168 17.41 5.90 8.33
CA LEU A 168 18.34 4.82 8.69
C LEU A 168 19.79 5.14 8.29
N ASP A 169 20.01 5.74 7.12
CA ASP A 169 21.34 6.19 6.70
C ASP A 169 21.90 7.27 7.64
N ASP A 170 21.08 8.26 7.99
CA ASP A 170 21.43 9.32 8.94
C ASP A 170 21.77 8.74 10.34
N PHE A 171 21.04 7.70 10.76
CA PHE A 171 21.34 6.97 11.99
C PHE A 171 22.69 6.21 11.90
N MET A 172 22.93 5.49 10.80
CA MET A 172 24.17 4.74 10.60
C MET A 172 25.40 5.66 10.61
N VAL A 173 25.33 6.82 9.96
CA VAL A 173 26.43 7.80 9.99
C VAL A 173 26.79 8.21 11.42
N LYS A 174 25.79 8.45 12.27
CA LYS A 174 26.02 8.76 13.69
C LYS A 174 26.68 7.61 14.43
N LEU A 175 26.23 6.37 14.20
CA LEU A 175 26.83 5.19 14.82
C LEU A 175 28.31 5.04 14.45
N TYR A 176 28.67 5.20 13.18
CA TYR A 176 30.07 5.14 12.71
C TYR A 176 30.97 6.24 13.28
N LEU A 177 30.43 7.36 13.74
CA LEU A 177 31.20 8.43 14.37
C LEU A 177 31.52 8.14 15.85
N VAL A 178 30.80 7.19 16.46
CA VAL A 178 30.89 6.87 17.90
C VAL A 178 31.49 5.48 18.14
N ALA A 179 31.43 4.57 17.15
CA ALA A 179 32.08 3.25 17.14
C ALA A 179 33.58 3.34 16.84
#